data_AF-G7KE05-F1
#
_entry.id   AF-G7KE05-F1
#
_cell.length_a   1.000
_cell.length_b   1.000
_cell.length_c   1.000
_cell.angle_alpha   90.00
_cell.angle_beta   90.00
_cell.angle_gamma   90.00
#
_symmetry.space_group_name_H-M   'P 1'
#
loop_
_entity.id
_entity.type
_entity.pdbx_description
1 polymer ?
#
loop_
_entity_poly.entity_id
_entity_poly.type
_entity_poly.pdbx_seq_one_letter_code
_entity_poly.pdbx_strand_id
1 'polypeptide(L)'
;MQHILCRQKEQFSNGVGYSWIDDLKAHCAKHVTDRMMLNAGNIYPHNTPNTKEAYYYRMIFERFFPQNSARLTVPGGPTVACSTAKAVEWDASWSKNLDPSGRAALEVHDSASENQKTLVNQTVEFEKIIPLEASPIEVAIQS
;
A
#
# COMPACT_ATOMS: atom_id res chain seq x y z
N MET A 1 -26.79 11.33 -23.41
CA MET A 1 -26.83 9.86 -23.58
C MET A 1 -25.52 9.28 -24.14
N GLN A 2 -24.84 9.94 -25.09
CA GLN A 2 -23.55 9.46 -25.67
C GLN A 2 -22.41 9.28 -24.65
N HIS A 3 -22.33 10.08 -23.59
CA HIS A 3 -21.23 10.00 -22.61
C HIS A 3 -21.22 8.70 -21.78
N ILE A 4 -22.34 7.97 -21.67
CA ILE A 4 -22.39 6.66 -21.00
C ILE A 4 -21.90 5.56 -21.94
N LEU A 5 -22.28 5.65 -23.23
CA LEU A 5 -21.91 4.66 -24.25
C LEU A 5 -20.41 4.59 -24.52
N CYS A 6 -19.73 5.74 -24.43
CA CYS A 6 -18.30 5.87 -24.77
C CYS A 6 -17.44 6.27 -23.57
N ARG A 7 -17.87 5.97 -22.35
CA ARG A 7 -17.10 6.29 -21.14
C ARG A 7 -15.76 5.55 -21.15
N GLN A 8 -14.66 6.28 -20.99
CA GLN A 8 -13.34 5.66 -20.84
C GLN A 8 -13.33 4.76 -19.60
N LYS A 9 -12.72 3.57 -19.74
CA LYS A 9 -12.56 2.65 -18.63
C LYS A 9 -11.59 3.27 -17.63
N GLU A 10 -12.07 3.56 -16.43
CA GLU A 10 -11.20 3.87 -15.29
C GLU A 10 -10.42 2.62 -14.87
N GLN A 11 -9.17 2.82 -14.47
CA GLN A 11 -8.39 1.82 -13.74
C GLN A 11 -9.19 1.27 -12.55
N PHE A 12 -9.03 -0.03 -12.29
CA PHE A 12 -9.87 -0.85 -11.40
C PHE A 12 -10.09 -0.26 -10.00
N SER A 13 -9.14 0.52 -9.53
CA SER A 13 -9.06 1.13 -8.20
C SER A 13 -9.58 2.57 -8.10
N ASN A 14 -9.88 3.21 -9.24
CA ASN A 14 -10.36 4.60 -9.28
C ASN A 14 -11.88 4.70 -9.40
N GLY A 15 -12.56 3.62 -9.76
CA GLY A 15 -14.02 3.60 -9.95
C GLY A 15 -14.85 3.73 -8.67
N VAL A 16 -14.23 3.61 -7.49
CA VAL A 16 -14.88 3.76 -6.17
C VAL A 16 -14.56 5.11 -5.52
N GLY A 17 -13.47 5.76 -5.93
CA GLY A 17 -12.99 7.01 -5.36
C GLY A 17 -11.48 7.01 -5.12
N TYR A 18 -10.82 8.14 -5.39
CA TYR A 18 -9.37 8.23 -5.30
C TYR A 18 -8.86 8.09 -3.86
N SER A 19 -9.57 8.56 -2.82
CA SER A 19 -9.08 8.46 -1.44
C SER A 19 -9.26 7.07 -0.79
N TRP A 20 -10.17 6.24 -1.30
CA TRP A 20 -10.60 5.00 -0.62
C TRP A 20 -9.45 4.07 -0.22
N ILE A 21 -8.50 3.85 -1.14
CA ILE A 21 -7.35 2.98 -0.88
C ILE A 21 -6.37 3.62 0.09
N ASP A 22 -6.19 4.94 0.02
CA ASP A 22 -5.27 5.65 0.91
C ASP A 22 -5.83 5.68 2.34
N ASP A 23 -7.14 5.91 2.48
CA ASP A 23 -7.86 5.86 3.76
C ASP A 23 -7.81 4.45 4.37
N LEU A 24 -7.92 3.40 3.55
CA LEU A 24 -7.81 2.00 3.97
C LEU A 24 -6.40 1.67 4.47
N LYS A 25 -5.37 2.09 3.73
CA LYS A 25 -3.96 1.95 4.16
C LYS A 25 -3.71 2.70 5.47
N ALA A 26 -4.23 3.92 5.61
CA ALA A 26 -4.13 4.72 6.83
C ALA A 26 -4.85 4.07 8.01
N HIS A 27 -6.02 3.46 7.79
CA HIS A 27 -6.73 2.69 8.81
C HIS A 27 -5.92 1.48 9.26
N CYS A 28 -5.43 0.65 8.33
CA CYS A 28 -4.60 -0.51 8.66
C CYS A 28 -3.30 -0.12 9.40
N ALA A 29 -2.69 1.02 9.05
CA ALA A 29 -1.50 1.53 9.72
C ALA A 29 -1.71 1.88 11.20
N LYS A 30 -2.95 2.24 11.60
CA LYS A 30 -3.31 2.48 13.01
C LYS A 30 -3.45 1.17 13.81
N HIS A 31 -3.74 0.06 13.15
CA HIS A 31 -4.00 -1.24 13.79
C HIS A 31 -2.79 -2.18 13.78
N VAL A 32 -1.87 -2.03 12.82
CA VAL A 32 -0.70 -2.90 12.69
C VAL A 32 0.58 -2.09 12.95
N THR A 33 1.25 -2.42 14.04
CA THR A 33 2.52 -1.78 14.44
C THR A 33 3.72 -2.35 13.69
N ASP A 34 4.82 -1.60 13.63
CA ASP A 34 6.06 -2.08 13.00
C ASP A 34 6.63 -3.30 13.72
N ARG A 35 6.46 -3.38 15.06
CA ARG A 35 6.82 -4.57 15.84
C ARG A 35 6.04 -5.81 15.41
N MET A 36 4.75 -5.66 15.09
CA MET A 36 3.94 -6.77 14.57
C MET A 36 4.44 -7.24 13.20
N MET A 37 4.80 -6.28 12.33
CA MET A 37 5.38 -6.59 11.01
C MET A 37 6.73 -7.31 11.13
N LEU A 38 7.60 -6.89 12.04
CA LEU A 38 8.89 -7.58 12.28
C LEU A 38 8.70 -9.02 12.73
N ASN A 39 7.65 -9.30 13.51
CA ASN A 39 7.33 -10.64 13.99
C ASN A 39 6.43 -11.44 13.02
N ALA A 40 6.04 -10.86 11.87
CA ALA A 40 5.06 -11.47 10.98
C ALA A 40 5.49 -12.85 10.48
N GLY A 41 6.78 -13.05 10.17
CA GLY A 41 7.32 -14.33 9.70
C GLY A 41 7.22 -15.46 10.74
N ASN A 42 7.25 -15.13 12.03
CA ASN A 42 7.13 -16.11 13.10
C ASN A 42 5.66 -16.48 13.36
N ILE A 43 4.75 -15.50 13.24
CA ILE A 43 3.32 -15.70 13.49
C ILE A 43 2.63 -16.36 12.27
N TYR A 44 2.99 -15.93 11.07
CA TYR A 44 2.37 -16.33 9.81
C TYR A 44 3.41 -16.92 8.85
N PRO A 45 3.93 -18.15 9.10
CA PRO A 45 4.96 -18.74 8.26
C PRO A 45 4.48 -19.09 6.84
N HIS A 46 3.18 -19.32 6.66
CA HIS A 46 2.56 -19.52 5.34
C HIS A 46 1.95 -18.21 4.85
N ASN A 47 2.28 -17.80 3.61
CA ASN A 47 1.87 -16.54 3.00
C ASN A 47 2.06 -15.34 3.96
N THR A 48 3.30 -15.13 4.38
CA THR A 48 3.66 -14.05 5.30
C THR A 48 3.25 -12.69 4.73
N PRO A 49 2.48 -11.87 5.46
CA PRO A 49 2.09 -10.54 5.00
C PRO A 49 3.32 -9.63 4.91
N ASN A 50 3.48 -8.95 3.77
CA ASN A 50 4.57 -8.02 3.49
C ASN A 50 4.19 -6.54 3.71
N THR A 51 2.90 -6.24 3.87
CA THR A 51 2.38 -4.91 4.18
C THR A 51 1.48 -4.94 5.41
N LYS A 52 1.33 -3.78 6.08
CA LYS A 52 0.41 -3.60 7.22
C LYS A 52 -1.05 -3.89 6.85
N GLU A 53 -1.44 -3.54 5.63
CA GLU A 53 -2.76 -3.85 5.08
C GLU A 53 -2.98 -5.37 4.97
N ALA A 54 -2.04 -6.10 4.35
CA ALA A 54 -2.11 -7.55 4.25
C ALA A 54 -2.13 -8.23 5.62
N TYR A 55 -1.34 -7.71 6.57
CA TYR A 55 -1.33 -8.21 7.95
C TYR A 55 -2.70 -8.03 8.62
N TYR A 56 -3.32 -6.86 8.44
CA TYR A 56 -4.64 -6.58 9.00
C TYR A 56 -5.71 -7.53 8.45
N TYR A 57 -5.74 -7.77 7.14
CA TYR A 57 -6.62 -8.77 6.55
C TYR A 57 -6.34 -10.18 7.05
N ARG A 58 -5.06 -10.54 7.21
CA ARG A 58 -4.66 -11.84 7.75
C ARG A 58 -5.15 -12.04 9.19
N MET A 59 -5.08 -11.01 10.03
CA MET A 59 -5.64 -11.05 11.39
C MET A 59 -7.15 -11.32 11.38
N ILE A 60 -7.89 -10.62 10.52
CA ILE A 60 -9.33 -10.81 10.37
C ILE A 60 -9.63 -12.22 9.86
N PHE A 61 -8.92 -12.67 8.83
CA PHE A 61 -9.09 -14.00 8.25
C PHE A 61 -8.89 -15.10 9.29
N GLU A 62 -7.79 -15.07 10.06
CA GLU A 62 -7.54 -16.12 11.08
C GLU A 62 -8.51 -16.07 12.26
N ARG A 63 -9.10 -14.90 12.56
CA ARG A 63 -10.16 -14.78 13.58
C ARG A 63 -11.41 -15.56 13.18
N PHE A 64 -11.76 -15.59 11.89
CA PHE A 64 -12.94 -16.31 11.38
C PHE A 64 -12.62 -17.73 10.91
N PHE A 65 -11.40 -17.97 10.42
CA PHE A 65 -10.96 -19.22 9.80
C PHE A 65 -9.62 -19.70 10.40
N PRO A 66 -9.61 -20.19 11.65
CA PRO A 66 -8.38 -20.63 12.32
C PRO A 66 -7.79 -21.94 11.76
N GLN A 67 -8.52 -22.62 10.87
CA GLN A 67 -8.18 -23.94 10.35
C GLN A 67 -7.03 -23.88 9.35
N ASN A 68 -6.12 -24.84 9.39
CA ASN A 68 -5.04 -24.95 8.39
C ASN A 68 -5.57 -25.16 6.96
N SER A 69 -6.68 -25.88 6.80
CA SER A 69 -7.31 -26.09 5.49
C SER A 69 -7.71 -24.77 4.81
N ALA A 70 -8.23 -23.81 5.57
CA ALA A 70 -8.61 -22.50 5.05
C ALA A 70 -7.39 -21.67 4.62
N ARG A 71 -6.26 -21.78 5.34
CA ARG A 71 -5.02 -21.09 4.96
C ARG A 71 -4.49 -21.52 3.59
N LEU A 72 -4.71 -22.79 3.22
CA LEU A 72 -4.25 -23.38 1.96
C LEU A 72 -5.14 -23.03 0.76
N THR A 73 -6.37 -22.53 0.99
CA THR A 73 -7.25 -22.12 -0.12
C THR A 73 -6.93 -20.73 -0.64
N VAL A 74 -6.18 -19.92 0.11
CA VAL A 74 -5.78 -18.56 -0.30
C VAL A 74 -4.49 -18.65 -1.11
N PRO A 75 -4.51 -18.35 -2.42
CA PRO A 75 -3.31 -18.38 -3.25
C PRO A 75 -2.32 -17.30 -2.78
N GLY A 76 -1.05 -17.69 -2.67
CA GLY A 76 0.06 -16.78 -2.37
C GLY A 76 0.81 -16.32 -3.60
N GLY A 77 1.75 -15.40 -3.41
CA GLY A 77 2.67 -14.92 -4.44
C GLY A 77 2.37 -13.50 -4.95
N PRO A 78 3.25 -12.95 -5.81
CA PRO A 78 3.07 -11.64 -6.40
C PRO A 78 1.84 -11.63 -7.31
N THR A 79 0.99 -10.62 -7.16
CA THR A 79 -0.23 -10.43 -7.96
C THR A 79 -0.42 -8.94 -8.22
N VAL A 80 -1.07 -8.61 -9.34
CA VAL A 80 -1.50 -7.25 -9.67
C VAL A 80 -2.96 -7.31 -10.08
N ALA A 81 -3.83 -6.62 -9.34
CA ALA A 81 -5.28 -6.67 -9.51
C ALA A 81 -5.82 -8.11 -9.56
N CYS A 82 -6.57 -8.46 -10.60
CA CYS A 82 -7.19 -9.79 -10.78
C CYS A 82 -6.25 -10.83 -11.41
N SER A 83 -4.94 -10.55 -11.50
CA SER A 83 -4.01 -11.33 -12.32
C SER A 83 -3.07 -12.23 -11.51
N THR A 84 -2.76 -13.40 -12.05
CA THR A 84 -1.76 -14.34 -11.50
C THR A 84 -0.34 -13.78 -11.63
N ALA A 85 0.61 -14.31 -10.86
CA ALA A 85 2.04 -13.98 -10.97
C ALA A 85 2.59 -13.94 -12.41
N LYS A 86 2.09 -14.81 -13.30
CA LYS A 86 2.43 -14.81 -14.74
C LYS A 86 2.16 -13.48 -15.45
N ALA A 87 1.14 -12.72 -15.04
CA ALA A 87 0.84 -11.44 -15.66
C ALA A 87 1.87 -10.36 -15.31
N VAL A 88 2.50 -10.46 -14.14
CA VAL A 88 3.60 -9.55 -13.74
C VAL A 88 4.82 -9.72 -14.65
N GLU A 89 5.01 -10.92 -15.22
CA GLU A 89 6.10 -11.23 -16.13
C GLU A 89 5.89 -10.67 -17.54
N TRP A 90 4.68 -10.27 -17.90
CA TRP A 90 4.35 -9.81 -19.26
C TRP A 90 4.80 -8.37 -19.55
N ASP A 91 4.97 -7.55 -18.52
CA ASP A 91 5.42 -6.18 -18.66
C ASP A 91 6.42 -5.81 -17.55
N ALA A 92 7.62 -5.42 -17.94
CA ALA A 92 8.68 -5.01 -17.03
C ALA A 92 8.29 -3.81 -16.16
N SER A 93 7.37 -2.95 -16.61
CA SER A 93 6.83 -1.83 -15.83
C SER A 93 6.01 -2.29 -14.63
N TRP A 94 5.33 -3.45 -14.72
CA TRP A 94 4.52 -4.00 -13.64
C TRP A 94 5.35 -4.68 -12.55
N SER A 95 6.51 -5.23 -12.91
CA SER A 95 7.45 -5.82 -11.95
C SER A 95 7.92 -4.83 -10.87
N LYS A 96 7.93 -3.53 -11.20
CA LYS A 96 8.40 -2.45 -10.31
C LYS A 96 7.30 -1.85 -9.44
N ASN A 97 6.03 -2.17 -9.68
CA ASN A 97 4.90 -1.62 -8.93
C ASN A 97 3.83 -2.71 -8.67
N LEU A 98 4.08 -3.50 -7.63
CA LEU A 98 3.20 -4.59 -7.18
C LEU A 98 2.08 -4.10 -6.26
N ASP A 99 1.51 -2.92 -6.51
CA ASP A 99 0.33 -2.46 -5.76
C ASP A 99 -0.88 -3.37 -6.09
N PRO A 100 -1.42 -4.13 -5.13
CA PRO A 100 -2.50 -5.09 -5.39
C PRO A 100 -3.76 -4.42 -5.95
N SER A 101 -3.93 -3.12 -5.69
CA SER A 101 -5.05 -2.32 -6.20
C SER A 101 -5.03 -2.12 -7.72
N GLY A 102 -3.89 -2.33 -8.38
CA GLY A 102 -3.75 -2.05 -9.81
C GLY A 102 -3.79 -0.55 -10.15
N ARG A 103 -3.50 0.36 -9.20
CA ARG A 103 -3.14 1.77 -9.48
C ARG A 103 -1.76 1.83 -10.13
N ALA A 104 -1.63 1.24 -11.30
CA ALA A 104 -0.39 1.20 -12.05
C ALA A 104 -0.60 1.82 -13.43
N ALA A 105 -0.76 3.15 -13.44
CA ALA A 105 -0.07 4.03 -14.36
C ALA A 105 -0.39 5.48 -13.97
N LEU A 106 0.59 6.17 -13.39
CA LEU A 106 0.50 7.59 -13.06
C LEU A 106 0.23 8.46 -14.30
N GLU A 107 0.47 7.93 -15.50
CA GLU A 107 0.47 8.67 -16.77
C GLU A 107 -0.69 8.30 -17.72
N VAL A 108 -1.57 7.36 -17.36
CA VAL A 108 -2.64 6.88 -18.28
C VAL A 108 -3.95 7.66 -18.13
N HIS A 109 -4.15 8.37 -17.02
CA HIS A 109 -5.36 9.15 -16.77
C HIS A 109 -5.06 10.58 -16.36
N ASP A 110 -5.55 11.53 -17.15
CA ASP A 110 -5.37 12.98 -16.92
C ASP A 110 -5.89 13.42 -15.55
N SER A 111 -7.04 12.89 -15.11
CA SER A 111 -7.67 13.21 -13.84
C SER A 111 -6.93 12.70 -12.60
N ALA A 112 -6.12 11.64 -12.74
CA ALA A 112 -5.32 11.11 -11.63
C ALA A 112 -4.14 12.05 -11.29
N SER A 113 -3.62 12.76 -12.30
CA SER A 113 -2.48 13.67 -12.17
C SER A 113 -2.81 14.95 -11.38
N GLU A 114 -4.05 15.42 -11.42
CA GLU A 114 -4.47 16.66 -10.72
C GLU A 114 -4.61 16.47 -9.20
N ASN A 115 -5.12 15.33 -8.76
CA ASN A 115 -5.30 15.04 -7.33
C ASN A 115 -3.96 14.84 -6.60
N GLN A 116 -2.94 14.28 -7.26
CA GLN A 116 -1.61 14.14 -6.66
C GLN A 116 -0.85 15.46 -6.55
N LYS A 117 -1.00 16.38 -7.52
CA LYS A 117 -0.44 17.74 -7.40
C LYS A 117 -0.98 18.46 -6.17
N THR A 118 -2.25 18.23 -5.83
CA THR A 118 -2.89 18.86 -4.67
C THR A 118 -2.36 18.30 -3.34
N LEU A 119 -2.14 16.99 -3.24
CA LEU A 119 -1.58 16.34 -2.04
C LEU A 119 -0.09 16.67 -1.82
N VAL A 120 0.71 16.70 -2.90
CA VAL A 120 2.14 17.08 -2.83
C VAL A 120 2.30 18.56 -2.44
N ASN A 121 1.41 19.44 -2.92
CA ASN A 121 1.45 20.83 -2.52
C ASN A 121 1.10 21.02 -1.02
N GLN A 122 0.30 20.15 -0.41
CA GLN A 122 -0.01 20.22 1.02
C GLN A 122 1.12 19.69 1.92
N THR A 123 1.88 18.67 1.48
CA THR A 123 3.01 18.14 2.26
C THR A 123 4.23 19.05 2.23
N VAL A 124 4.49 19.71 1.09
CA VAL A 124 5.63 20.64 0.94
C VAL A 124 5.49 21.90 1.81
N GLU A 125 4.26 22.32 2.11
CA GLU A 125 4.00 23.47 3.00
C GLU A 125 4.23 23.13 4.49
N PHE A 126 4.05 21.86 4.90
CA PHE A 126 4.25 21.43 6.29
C PHE A 126 5.73 21.26 6.67
N GLU A 127 6.60 20.88 5.73
CA GLU A 127 8.03 20.67 6.00
C GLU A 127 8.86 21.97 6.11
N LYS A 128 8.31 23.12 5.72
CA LYS A 128 9.03 24.40 5.71
C LYS A 128 9.13 25.13 7.07
N ILE A 129 8.59 24.56 8.16
CA ILE A 129 8.37 25.32 9.42
C ILE A 129 9.34 24.92 10.57
N ILE A 130 10.26 23.97 10.41
CA ILE A 130 11.18 23.60 11.51
C ILE A 130 12.61 24.10 11.24
N PRO A 131 13.13 25.10 11.98
CA PRO A 131 14.55 25.47 11.89
C PRO A 131 15.40 24.47 12.67
N LEU A 132 16.36 23.86 11.98
CA LEU A 132 17.36 22.96 12.54
C LEU A 132 18.59 23.78 13.00
N GLU A 133 18.69 24.09 14.29
CA GLU A 133 19.98 24.39 14.92
C GLU A 133 20.35 23.24 15.87
N ALA A 134 21.42 22.52 15.52
CA ALA A 134 22.02 21.49 16.35
C ALA A 134 23.34 22.04 16.94
N SER A 135 23.43 22.15 18.26
CA SER A 135 24.71 22.31 18.96
C SER A 135 25.25 20.94 19.39
N PRO A 136 26.52 20.59 19.13
CA PRO A 136 27.10 19.36 19.66
C PRO A 136 27.50 19.54 21.14
N ILE A 137 27.02 18.65 22.00
CA ILE A 137 27.41 18.53 23.40
C ILE A 137 28.71 17.72 23.46
N GLU A 138 29.84 18.36 23.80
CA GLU A 138 31.06 17.66 24.20
C GLU A 138 30.91 17.14 25.63
N VAL A 139 31.05 15.83 25.82
CA VAL A 139 31.20 15.19 27.15
C VAL A 139 32.69 14.91 27.35
N ALA A 140 33.36 15.76 28.14
CA ALA A 140 34.70 15.51 28.64
C ALA A 140 34.63 14.61 29.89
N ILE A 141 35.27 13.45 29.81
CA ILE A 141 35.48 12.53 30.94
C ILE A 141 36.75 12.98 31.67
N GLN A 142 36.63 13.34 32.96
CA GLN A 142 37.78 13.59 33.84
C GLN A 142 38.22 12.29 34.53
N SER A 143 39.53 12.05 34.54
CA SER A 143 40.25 11.17 35.48
C SER A 143 40.75 11.97 36.68
#